data_AF-A0A8T4EAT7-F1
#
_entry.id   AF-A0A8T4EAT7-F1
#
_cell.length_a   1.000
_cell.length_b   1.000
_cell.length_c   1.000
_cell.angle_alpha   90.00
_cell.angle_beta   90.00
_cell.angle_gamma   90.00
#
_symmetry.space_group_name_H-M   'P 1'
#
loop_
_entity.id
_entity.type
_entity.pdbx_description
1 polymer ?
#
loop_
_entity_poly.entity_id
_entity_poly.type
_entity_poly.pdbx_seq_one_letter_code
_entity_poly.pdbx_strand_id
1 'polypeptide(L)'
;MEDGKDSLSDIILDRIAYRNWVADQYETPNIQDCSWQEIVQAIRQIRETRKESMKEWVAKGRKIHDDEGAFHTRSLKEFKLQLCSEGAIRDFVIEYLHLDPFRGLDGDLIDLFSDLQEINTKRLREAAYEKSVDLLSKQVNKGNTFFLDPVEMSQSTGELSLIVPKILEKRNEEISGLEQNPTFTKLVSTYYGFTILTKGSVEERISSNTDVMNGISNMLSDIAGDINIEDYSFSKSRISFENMTDYTKNLLLSVFMACFLGKWGTTQAKNQSKSFTELVGLWSGGSTKRYLRVIPNNALYSSIKSIWNLGGTRDSRVLEYLHPMLVGDSHLGVMRANLISILRIGHESSRGIIESVAKRHRLGFLEPAADFFTTPVEFYKGWARGGMISSFLSP
;
A
#
# COMPACT_ATOMS: atom_id res chain seq x y z
N MET A 1 25.92 21.33 29.67
CA MET A 1 24.55 21.21 29.14
C MET A 1 24.64 21.67 27.71
N GLU A 2 24.92 20.75 26.78
CA GLU A 2 24.73 21.04 25.36
C GLU A 2 23.22 21.03 25.16
N ASP A 3 22.65 22.18 24.79
CA ASP A 3 21.23 22.30 24.50
C ASP A 3 20.86 21.22 23.48
N GLY A 4 19.98 20.31 23.90
CA GLY A 4 19.48 19.18 23.11
C GLY A 4 18.61 19.65 21.94
N LYS A 5 19.24 20.28 20.95
CA LYS A 5 18.61 20.52 19.65
C LYS A 5 18.49 19.18 18.95
N ASP A 6 17.27 18.71 18.79
CA ASP A 6 16.97 17.56 17.94
C ASP A 6 17.56 17.78 16.54
N SER A 7 18.19 16.75 15.99
CA SER A 7 18.70 16.83 14.62
C SER A 7 17.53 16.98 13.63
N LEU A 8 17.76 17.65 12.49
CA LEU A 8 16.73 17.74 11.43
C LEU A 8 16.20 16.36 11.01
N SER A 9 17.07 15.34 11.00
CA SER A 9 16.67 13.96 10.77
C SER A 9 15.71 13.43 11.83
N ASP A 10 15.92 13.73 13.12
CA ASP A 10 15.01 13.29 14.18
C ASP A 10 13.65 14.01 14.07
N ILE A 11 13.64 15.30 13.71
CA ILE A 11 12.39 16.06 13.50
C ILE A 11 11.60 15.52 12.30
N ILE A 12 12.26 15.27 11.17
CA ILE A 12 11.62 14.68 9.98
C ILE A 12 11.16 13.25 10.28
N LEU A 13 11.97 12.46 10.98
CA LEU A 13 11.62 11.10 11.38
C LEU A 13 10.35 11.11 12.23
N ASP A 14 10.24 12.04 13.17
CA ASP A 14 9.06 12.20 14.03
C ASP A 14 7.85 12.62 13.21
N ARG A 15 8.02 13.57 12.28
CA ARG A 15 6.92 13.99 11.41
C ARG A 15 6.44 12.89 10.48
N ILE A 16 7.33 12.06 9.95
CA ILE A 16 6.96 10.89 9.13
C ILE A 16 6.30 9.81 10.01
N ALA A 17 6.84 9.56 11.21
CA ALA A 17 6.34 8.53 12.12
C ALA A 17 4.96 8.86 12.72
N TYR A 18 4.71 10.14 13.02
CA TYR A 18 3.53 10.62 13.75
C TYR A 18 2.55 11.43 12.92
N ARG A 19 2.78 11.46 11.61
CA ARG A 19 2.15 12.28 10.56
C ARG A 19 0.66 12.61 10.73
N ASN A 20 -0.11 11.76 11.40
CA ASN A 20 -1.57 11.90 11.52
C ASN A 20 -2.14 11.89 12.95
N TRP A 21 -1.33 11.88 14.01
CA TRP A 21 -1.90 11.66 15.36
C TRP A 21 -1.52 12.66 16.44
N VAL A 22 -0.44 13.45 16.25
CA VAL A 22 0.00 14.38 17.32
C VAL A 22 0.53 15.73 16.82
N ALA A 23 0.17 16.13 15.60
CA ALA A 23 0.59 17.43 15.04
C ALA A 23 0.13 18.62 15.93
N ASP A 24 -0.98 18.47 16.65
CA ASP A 24 -1.52 19.54 17.52
C ASP A 24 -0.90 19.59 18.92
N GLN A 25 -0.13 18.59 19.37
CA GLN A 25 0.42 18.56 20.75
C GLN A 25 1.93 18.65 20.86
N TYR A 26 2.67 18.57 19.75
CA TYR A 26 4.12 18.77 19.79
C TYR A 26 4.49 20.00 18.97
N GLU A 27 5.05 21.01 19.66
CA GLU A 27 5.79 22.11 19.05
C GLU A 27 7.04 21.54 18.37
N THR A 28 6.86 20.94 17.19
CA THR A 28 7.97 20.49 16.37
C THR A 28 8.70 21.73 15.83
N PRO A 29 10.04 21.77 15.86
CA PRO A 29 10.80 22.86 15.26
C PRO A 29 10.36 23.09 13.82
N ASN A 30 10.28 24.35 13.40
CA ASN A 30 9.67 24.72 12.14
C ASN A 30 10.52 24.24 10.95
N ILE A 31 10.21 23.06 10.41
CA ILE A 31 10.82 22.53 9.16
C ILE A 31 10.69 23.54 8.00
N GLN A 32 9.76 24.51 8.08
CA GLN A 32 9.63 25.56 7.06
C GLN A 32 10.84 26.49 6.99
N ASP A 33 11.71 26.51 8.00
CA ASP A 33 12.94 27.32 8.02
C ASP A 33 14.14 26.58 7.41
N CYS A 34 14.02 25.27 7.15
CA CYS A 34 15.05 24.48 6.50
C CYS A 34 14.97 24.61 4.98
N SER A 35 16.13 24.69 4.34
CA SER A 35 16.22 24.58 2.89
C SER A 35 15.81 23.19 2.42
N TRP A 36 15.31 23.10 1.19
CA TRP A 36 14.96 21.81 0.60
C TRP A 36 16.13 20.82 0.56
N GLN A 37 17.36 21.31 0.34
CA GLN A 37 18.55 20.46 0.31
C GLN A 37 18.87 19.83 1.67
N GLU A 38 18.66 20.57 2.76
CA GLU A 38 18.80 20.04 4.12
C GLU A 38 17.75 18.95 4.40
N ILE A 39 16.51 19.15 3.94
CA ILE A 39 15.43 18.16 4.05
C ILE A 39 15.78 16.90 3.24
N VAL A 40 16.22 17.06 1.99
CA VAL A 40 16.65 15.95 1.12
C VAL A 40 17.80 15.16 1.76
N GLN A 41 18.81 15.85 2.29
CA GLN A 41 19.94 15.22 2.96
C GLN A 41 19.50 14.46 4.21
N ALA A 42 18.63 15.05 5.03
CA ALA A 42 18.11 14.41 6.22
C ALA A 42 17.28 13.15 5.88
N ILE A 43 16.48 13.18 4.82
CA ILE A 43 15.73 12.00 4.35
C ILE A 43 16.67 10.91 3.82
N ARG A 44 17.71 11.28 3.07
CA ARG A 44 18.74 10.32 2.63
C ARG A 44 19.45 9.66 3.81
N GLN A 45 19.76 10.42 4.86
CA GLN A 45 20.33 9.90 6.09
C GLN A 45 19.37 8.92 6.79
N ILE A 46 18.07 9.24 6.86
CA ILE A 46 17.03 8.34 7.40
C ILE A 46 17.00 7.02 6.60
N ARG A 47 17.05 7.09 5.26
CA ARG A 47 17.04 5.90 4.38
C ARG A 47 18.25 5.00 4.63
N GLU A 48 19.47 5.55 4.66
CA GLU A 48 20.68 4.74 4.91
C GLU A 48 20.67 4.17 6.33
N THR A 49 20.30 4.96 7.34
CA THR A 49 20.17 4.46 8.74
C THR A 49 19.18 3.30 8.81
N ARG A 50 18.01 3.44 8.18
CA ARG A 50 16.99 2.39 8.14
C ARG A 50 17.50 1.11 7.46
N LYS A 51 18.23 1.25 6.35
CA LYS A 51 18.81 0.12 5.60
C LYS A 51 19.87 -0.61 6.43
N GLU A 52 20.71 0.11 7.16
CA GLU A 52 21.67 -0.47 8.10
C GLU A 52 20.99 -1.19 9.26
N SER A 53 20.03 -0.54 9.93
CA SER A 53 19.24 -1.15 11.00
C SER A 53 18.50 -2.40 10.52
N MET A 54 17.98 -2.40 9.29
CA MET A 54 17.29 -3.56 8.72
C MET A 54 18.26 -4.71 8.43
N LYS A 55 19.47 -4.43 7.91
CA LYS A 55 20.51 -5.44 7.71
C LYS A 55 20.91 -6.09 9.03
N GLU A 56 21.14 -5.28 10.05
CA GLU A 56 21.47 -5.75 11.39
C GLU A 56 20.33 -6.59 11.98
N TRP A 57 19.09 -6.15 11.81
CA TRP A 57 17.91 -6.89 12.25
C TRP A 57 17.78 -8.24 11.55
N VAL A 58 17.96 -8.31 10.23
CA VAL A 58 17.94 -9.59 9.49
C VAL A 58 19.07 -10.50 9.94
N ALA A 59 20.26 -9.97 10.25
CA ALA A 59 21.39 -10.74 10.76
C ALA A 59 21.13 -11.27 12.19
N LYS A 60 20.52 -10.45 13.06
CA LYS A 60 20.16 -10.83 14.44
C LYS A 60 18.96 -11.78 14.49
N GLY A 61 17.94 -11.56 13.67
CA GLY A 61 16.74 -12.40 13.58
C GLY A 61 17.05 -13.84 13.16
N ARG A 62 18.11 -14.07 12.39
CA ARG A 62 18.62 -15.43 12.12
C ARG A 62 19.22 -16.12 13.34
N LYS A 63 19.67 -15.36 14.34
CA LYS A 63 20.25 -15.89 15.60
C LYS A 63 19.20 -16.05 16.71
N ILE A 64 18.15 -15.21 16.71
CA ILE A 64 17.10 -15.21 17.76
C ILE A 64 16.16 -16.43 17.66
N HIS A 65 16.15 -17.16 16.55
CA HIS A 65 15.42 -18.43 16.47
C HIS A 65 15.94 -19.50 17.46
N ASP A 66 17.12 -19.30 18.06
CA ASP A 66 17.71 -20.21 19.03
C ASP A 66 17.52 -19.76 20.50
N ASP A 67 17.05 -18.53 20.77
CA ASP A 67 16.89 -17.98 22.12
C ASP A 67 15.52 -17.28 22.29
N GLU A 68 14.55 -18.00 22.87
CA GLU A 68 13.15 -17.56 23.09
C GLU A 68 12.99 -16.33 24.04
N GLY A 69 14.08 -15.77 24.58
CA GLY A 69 14.04 -14.74 25.62
C GLY A 69 14.29 -13.29 25.17
N ALA A 70 14.73 -13.04 23.94
CA ALA A 70 15.35 -11.76 23.56
C ALA A 70 14.46 -10.81 22.72
N PHE A 71 13.14 -10.80 22.92
CA PHE A 71 12.25 -9.73 22.41
C PHE A 71 12.40 -8.43 23.24
N HIS A 72 13.64 -8.08 23.60
CA HIS A 72 13.95 -6.90 24.38
C HIS A 72 13.52 -5.62 23.65
N THR A 73 12.98 -4.72 24.46
CA THR A 73 12.53 -3.36 24.19
C THR A 73 13.31 -2.69 23.06
N ARG A 74 12.66 -2.59 21.88
CA ARG A 74 13.16 -1.73 20.80
C ARG A 74 13.28 -0.30 21.32
N SER A 75 14.35 0.39 20.95
CA SER A 75 14.41 1.83 21.19
C SER A 75 13.30 2.52 20.40
N LEU A 76 12.78 3.63 20.93
CA LEU A 76 11.78 4.43 20.22
C LEU A 76 12.28 4.87 18.84
N LYS A 77 13.58 5.15 18.71
CA LYS A 77 14.23 5.53 17.44
C LYS A 77 14.19 4.41 16.41
N GLU A 78 14.55 3.18 16.78
CA GLU A 78 14.46 2.01 15.89
C GLU A 78 13.01 1.76 15.45
N PHE A 79 12.06 1.96 16.37
CA PHE A 79 10.65 1.84 16.06
C PHE A 79 10.23 2.90 15.02
N LYS A 80 10.55 4.18 15.23
CA LYS A 80 10.30 5.27 14.28
C LYS A 80 10.96 5.03 12.91
N LEU A 81 12.19 4.52 12.87
CA LEU A 81 12.87 4.15 11.62
C LEU A 81 12.14 3.04 10.85
N GLN A 82 11.52 2.09 11.54
CA GLN A 82 10.67 1.07 10.90
C GLN A 82 9.38 1.68 10.33
N LEU A 83 8.92 2.79 10.91
CA LEU A 83 7.75 3.51 10.43
C LEU A 83 8.03 4.36 9.17
N CYS A 84 9.30 4.68 8.90
CA CYS A 84 9.71 5.54 7.77
C CYS A 84 9.99 4.71 6.51
N SER A 85 8.95 4.10 5.93
CA SER A 85 9.04 3.43 4.63
C SER A 85 9.06 4.42 3.45
N GLU A 86 9.31 3.91 2.24
CA GLU A 86 9.31 4.74 1.03
C GLU A 86 7.97 5.42 0.76
N GLY A 87 6.84 4.74 0.99
CA GLY A 87 5.51 5.38 0.89
C GLY A 87 5.31 6.48 1.93
N ALA A 88 5.73 6.28 3.18
CA ALA A 88 5.61 7.31 4.21
C ALA A 88 6.47 8.55 3.91
N ILE A 89 7.70 8.34 3.42
CA ILE A 89 8.57 9.42 2.92
C ILE A 89 7.92 10.12 1.72
N ARG A 90 7.41 9.34 0.77
CA ARG A 90 6.74 9.85 -0.42
C ARG A 90 5.60 10.79 -0.04
N ASP A 91 4.61 10.33 0.73
CA ASP A 91 3.52 11.25 1.02
C ASP A 91 3.95 12.40 1.95
N PHE A 92 4.98 12.26 2.81
CA PHE A 92 5.56 13.42 3.51
C PHE A 92 6.07 14.49 2.53
N VAL A 93 6.77 14.09 1.47
CA VAL A 93 7.23 15.01 0.43
C VAL A 93 6.06 15.66 -0.30
N ILE A 94 5.01 14.89 -0.63
CA ILE A 94 3.79 15.42 -1.26
C ILE A 94 3.14 16.48 -0.39
N GLU A 95 2.94 16.19 0.89
CA GLU A 95 2.34 17.11 1.85
C GLU A 95 3.21 18.36 2.03
N TYR A 96 4.52 18.21 2.21
CA TYR A 96 5.43 19.32 2.41
C TYR A 96 5.45 20.29 1.21
N LEU A 97 5.46 19.73 0.00
CA LEU A 97 5.48 20.48 -1.27
C LEU A 97 4.08 20.87 -1.79
N HIS A 98 2.99 20.52 -1.08
CA HIS A 98 1.61 20.78 -1.49
C HIS A 98 1.26 20.18 -2.87
N LEU A 99 1.64 18.91 -3.08
CA LEU A 99 1.48 18.20 -4.34
C LEU A 99 0.36 17.15 -4.29
N ASP A 100 -0.69 17.33 -3.48
CA ASP A 100 -1.77 16.35 -3.32
C ASP A 100 -2.37 15.85 -4.66
N PRO A 101 -2.65 16.71 -5.65
CA PRO A 101 -3.15 16.27 -6.95
C PRO A 101 -2.17 15.40 -7.76
N PHE A 102 -0.89 15.38 -7.37
CA PHE A 102 0.18 14.62 -8.00
C PHE A 102 0.53 13.35 -7.21
N ARG A 103 -0.37 12.89 -6.31
CA ARG A 103 -0.22 11.62 -5.57
C ARG A 103 0.12 10.44 -6.46
N GLY A 104 -0.31 10.42 -7.72
CA GLY A 104 -0.02 9.38 -8.69
C GLY A 104 1.35 9.43 -9.40
N LEU A 105 2.22 10.39 -9.12
CA LEU A 105 3.47 10.59 -9.87
C LEU A 105 4.44 9.40 -9.75
N ASP A 106 4.92 8.86 -10.87
CA ASP A 106 5.82 7.72 -10.89
C ASP A 106 7.28 8.14 -10.63
N GLY A 107 7.92 7.48 -9.67
CA GLY A 107 9.31 7.72 -9.29
C GLY A 107 9.51 8.08 -7.81
N ASP A 108 10.78 8.19 -7.44
CA ASP A 108 11.22 8.64 -6.13
C ASP A 108 11.17 10.17 -6.08
N LEU A 109 10.26 10.72 -5.29
CA LEU A 109 10.05 12.17 -5.21
C LEU A 109 11.30 12.91 -4.69
N ILE A 110 12.11 12.26 -3.85
CA ILE A 110 13.36 12.87 -3.36
C ILE A 110 14.33 13.09 -4.51
N ASP A 111 14.48 12.09 -5.39
CA ASP A 111 15.39 12.20 -6.53
C ASP A 111 14.81 13.14 -7.60
N LEU A 112 13.50 13.04 -7.85
CA LEU A 112 12.81 13.89 -8.83
C LEU A 112 12.92 15.38 -8.50
N PHE A 113 12.92 15.77 -7.22
CA PHE A 113 13.02 17.17 -6.81
C PHE A 113 14.40 17.56 -6.25
N SER A 114 15.40 16.67 -6.31
CA SER A 114 16.72 16.88 -5.67
C SER A 114 17.51 18.08 -6.20
N ASP A 115 17.16 18.59 -7.37
CA ASP A 115 17.79 19.73 -8.05
C ASP A 115 17.13 21.09 -7.72
N LEU A 116 16.02 21.11 -6.97
CA LEU A 116 15.40 22.36 -6.55
C LEU A 116 16.31 23.08 -5.55
N GLN A 117 16.62 24.36 -5.82
CA GLN A 117 17.54 25.18 -5.00
C GLN A 117 16.83 26.32 -4.25
N GLU A 118 15.50 26.32 -4.23
CA GLU A 118 14.72 27.40 -3.62
C GLU A 118 14.83 27.37 -2.09
N ILE A 119 15.22 28.51 -1.51
CA ILE A 119 15.29 28.71 -0.05
C ILE A 119 13.91 29.09 0.50
N ASN A 120 13.09 29.78 -0.29
CA ASN A 120 11.77 30.21 0.13
C ASN A 120 10.74 29.10 -0.14
N THR A 121 10.04 28.65 0.90
CA THR A 121 9.04 27.56 0.83
C THR A 121 7.94 27.82 -0.20
N LYS A 122 7.51 29.07 -0.41
CA LYS A 122 6.51 29.39 -1.43
C LYS A 122 7.07 29.16 -2.84
N ARG A 123 8.26 29.69 -3.13
CA ARG A 123 8.93 29.48 -4.42
C ARG A 123 9.29 28.02 -4.67
N LEU A 124 9.70 27.31 -3.63
CA LEU A 124 9.95 25.86 -3.69
C LEU A 124 8.70 25.10 -4.14
N ARG A 125 7.53 25.43 -3.59
CA ARG A 125 6.25 24.81 -3.96
C ARG A 125 5.83 25.16 -5.37
N GLU A 126 6.03 26.41 -5.80
CA GLU A 126 5.78 26.85 -7.19
C GLU A 126 6.67 26.05 -8.17
N ALA A 127 7.98 25.98 -7.90
CA ALA A 127 8.92 25.21 -8.73
C ALA A 127 8.62 23.70 -8.73
N ALA A 128 8.26 23.14 -7.57
CA ALA A 128 7.87 21.74 -7.45
C ALA A 128 6.57 21.45 -8.23
N TYR A 129 5.60 22.37 -8.21
CA TYR A 129 4.37 22.26 -8.98
C TYR A 129 4.66 22.25 -10.49
N GLU A 130 5.40 23.24 -11.00
CA GLU A 130 5.77 23.33 -12.43
C GLU A 130 6.50 22.07 -12.90
N LYS A 131 7.47 21.61 -12.11
CA LYS A 131 8.20 20.38 -12.39
C LYS A 131 7.29 19.15 -12.35
N SER A 132 6.33 19.10 -11.44
CA SER A 132 5.36 17.99 -11.33
C SER A 132 4.46 17.92 -12.55
N VAL A 133 4.01 19.06 -13.09
CA VAL A 133 3.20 19.12 -14.32
C VAL A 133 3.96 18.56 -15.53
N ASP A 134 5.24 18.91 -15.68
CA ASP A 134 6.10 18.37 -16.74
C ASP A 134 6.32 16.85 -16.58
N LEU A 135 6.67 16.40 -15.37
CA LEU A 135 6.89 14.97 -15.07
C LEU A 135 5.61 14.16 -15.32
N LEU A 136 4.47 14.67 -14.89
CA LEU A 136 3.17 14.05 -15.09
C LEU A 136 2.81 13.97 -16.58
N SER A 137 3.05 15.04 -17.34
CA SER A 137 2.84 15.04 -18.79
C SER A 137 3.70 13.96 -19.48
N LYS A 138 4.98 13.84 -19.08
CA LYS A 138 5.88 12.77 -19.58
C LYS A 138 5.38 11.37 -19.18
N GLN A 139 4.87 11.22 -17.96
CA GLN A 139 4.31 9.95 -17.48
C GLN A 139 3.07 9.54 -18.27
N VAL A 140 2.13 10.46 -18.51
CA VAL A 140 0.93 10.23 -19.31
C VAL A 140 1.29 9.88 -20.76
N ASN A 141 2.26 10.58 -21.36
CA ASN A 141 2.73 10.27 -22.71
C ASN A 141 3.31 8.86 -22.85
N LYS A 142 3.88 8.31 -21.77
CA LYS A 142 4.36 6.91 -21.69
C LYS A 142 3.22 5.90 -21.42
N GLY A 143 1.98 6.34 -21.27
CA GLY A 143 0.85 5.46 -20.94
C GLY A 143 0.83 4.99 -19.49
N ASN A 144 1.59 5.62 -18.58
CA ASN A 144 1.52 5.27 -17.17
C ASN A 144 0.43 6.08 -16.46
N THR A 145 -0.81 5.58 -16.50
CA THR A 145 -1.98 6.30 -15.98
C THR A 145 -2.58 5.70 -14.70
N PHE A 146 -1.97 4.65 -14.12
CA PHE A 146 -2.63 3.78 -13.15
C PHE A 146 -3.04 4.46 -11.84
N PHE A 147 -2.14 5.22 -11.25
CA PHE A 147 -2.38 5.91 -9.98
C PHE A 147 -2.81 7.36 -10.15
N LEU A 148 -3.14 7.78 -11.38
CA LEU A 148 -3.66 9.12 -11.63
C LEU A 148 -5.17 9.10 -11.37
N ASP A 149 -5.67 10.07 -10.62
CA ASP A 149 -7.11 10.26 -10.39
C ASP A 149 -7.60 11.47 -11.22
N PRO A 150 -8.22 11.25 -12.39
CA PRO A 150 -8.72 12.34 -13.22
C PRO A 150 -9.78 13.19 -12.51
N VAL A 151 -10.53 12.63 -11.56
CA VAL A 151 -11.58 13.37 -10.83
C VAL A 151 -10.93 14.36 -9.87
N GLU A 152 -10.00 13.89 -9.02
CA GLU A 152 -9.25 14.76 -8.10
C GLU A 152 -8.45 15.83 -8.88
N MET A 153 -7.79 15.43 -9.96
CA MET A 153 -7.02 16.34 -10.81
C MET A 153 -7.89 17.37 -11.52
N SER A 154 -9.14 17.03 -11.89
CA SER A 154 -10.07 17.97 -12.51
C SER A 154 -10.63 19.03 -11.54
N GLN A 155 -10.64 18.72 -10.25
CA GLN A 155 -11.03 19.65 -9.19
C GLN A 155 -9.90 20.64 -8.86
N SER A 156 -8.67 20.31 -9.27
CA SER A 156 -7.51 21.18 -9.12
C SER A 156 -7.54 22.31 -10.15
N THR A 157 -7.12 23.51 -9.75
CA THR A 157 -7.02 24.66 -10.66
C THR A 157 -5.77 24.56 -11.54
N GLY A 158 -5.80 25.26 -12.68
CA GLY A 158 -4.62 25.45 -13.55
C GLY A 158 -4.38 24.32 -14.56
N GLU A 159 -3.11 24.06 -14.85
CA GLU A 159 -2.65 23.21 -15.96
C GLU A 159 -3.01 21.72 -15.79
N LEU A 160 -3.24 21.28 -14.56
CA LEU A 160 -3.69 19.91 -14.26
C LEU A 160 -5.00 19.55 -14.98
N SER A 161 -5.93 20.51 -15.09
CA SER A 161 -7.19 20.31 -15.80
C SER A 161 -6.98 20.02 -17.30
N LEU A 162 -5.89 20.50 -17.89
CA LEU A 162 -5.52 20.27 -19.28
C LEU A 162 -4.87 18.89 -19.51
N ILE A 163 -4.37 18.25 -18.44
CA ILE A 163 -3.80 16.90 -18.49
C ILE A 163 -4.90 15.84 -18.45
N VAL A 164 -6.01 16.11 -17.76
CA VAL A 164 -7.12 15.15 -17.60
C VAL A 164 -7.62 14.56 -18.93
N PRO A 165 -7.90 15.36 -19.99
CA PRO A 165 -8.27 14.81 -21.29
C PRO A 165 -7.23 13.84 -21.87
N LYS A 166 -5.93 14.13 -21.71
CA LYS A 166 -4.83 13.27 -22.19
C LYS A 166 -4.76 11.94 -21.43
N ILE A 167 -5.06 11.95 -20.12
CA ILE A 167 -5.15 10.72 -19.32
C ILE A 167 -6.26 9.82 -19.87
N LEU A 168 -7.44 10.40 -20.08
CA LEU A 168 -8.60 9.66 -20.59
C LEU A 168 -8.35 9.14 -22.02
N GLU A 169 -7.74 9.95 -22.87
CA GLU A 169 -7.30 9.55 -24.21
C GLU A 169 -6.35 8.35 -24.16
N LYS A 170 -5.29 8.41 -23.33
CA LYS A 170 -4.34 7.30 -23.17
C LYS A 170 -4.99 6.02 -22.67
N ARG A 171 -5.89 6.12 -21.69
CA ARG A 171 -6.66 4.97 -21.18
C ARG A 171 -7.59 4.38 -22.25
N ASN A 172 -8.16 5.20 -23.12
CA ASN A 172 -8.99 4.74 -24.23
C ASN A 172 -8.15 4.08 -25.33
N GLU A 173 -6.96 4.60 -25.63
CA GLU A 173 -6.01 3.98 -26.55
C GLU A 173 -5.56 2.61 -26.04
N GLU A 174 -5.29 2.46 -24.74
CA GLU A 174 -4.93 1.19 -24.11
C GLU A 174 -5.99 0.10 -24.38
N ILE A 175 -7.28 0.41 -24.20
CA ILE A 175 -8.38 -0.53 -24.49
C ILE A 175 -8.54 -0.76 -25.99
N SER A 176 -8.56 0.32 -26.78
CA SER A 176 -8.84 0.23 -28.22
C SER A 176 -7.73 -0.51 -28.97
N GLY A 177 -6.52 -0.53 -28.42
CA GLY A 177 -5.39 -1.31 -28.91
C GLY A 177 -5.41 -2.79 -28.49
N LEU A 178 -6.37 -3.23 -27.66
CA LEU A 178 -6.52 -4.64 -27.33
C LEU A 178 -7.09 -5.41 -28.53
N GLU A 179 -6.55 -6.61 -28.74
CA GLU A 179 -7.10 -7.58 -29.68
C GLU A 179 -8.49 -8.05 -29.22
N GLN A 180 -9.31 -8.60 -30.12
CA GLN A 180 -10.66 -9.10 -29.80
C GLN A 180 -10.67 -10.12 -28.66
N ASN A 181 -9.60 -10.92 -28.55
CA ASN A 181 -9.38 -11.89 -27.47
C ASN A 181 -8.02 -11.59 -26.83
N PRO A 182 -7.91 -10.54 -26.00
CA PRO A 182 -6.62 -10.16 -25.44
C PRO A 182 -6.12 -11.24 -24.48
N THR A 183 -4.81 -11.40 -24.35
CA THR A 183 -4.28 -12.28 -23.29
C THR A 183 -4.51 -11.66 -21.92
N PHE A 184 -4.60 -12.48 -20.87
CA PHE A 184 -4.75 -11.99 -19.49
C PHE A 184 -3.70 -10.95 -19.12
N THR A 185 -2.44 -11.21 -19.50
CA THR A 185 -1.31 -10.30 -19.26
C THR A 185 -1.50 -8.94 -19.94
N LYS A 186 -1.93 -8.93 -21.21
CA LYS A 186 -2.24 -7.69 -21.94
C LYS A 186 -3.41 -6.95 -21.30
N LEU A 187 -4.45 -7.66 -20.85
CA LEU A 187 -5.58 -7.03 -20.18
C LEU A 187 -5.16 -6.37 -18.85
N VAL A 188 -4.44 -7.10 -17.98
CA VAL A 188 -3.91 -6.57 -16.70
C VAL A 188 -2.97 -5.38 -16.90
N SER A 189 -2.29 -5.29 -18.04
CA SER A 189 -1.39 -4.18 -18.37
C SER A 189 -2.09 -2.86 -18.72
N THR A 190 -3.41 -2.87 -18.86
CA THR A 190 -4.22 -1.65 -19.08
C THR A 190 -4.85 -1.17 -17.77
N TYR A 191 -5.07 0.14 -17.64
CA TYR A 191 -5.74 0.72 -16.46
C TYR A 191 -7.09 0.04 -16.19
N TYR A 192 -7.91 -0.09 -17.23
CA TYR A 192 -9.27 -0.61 -17.08
C TYR A 192 -9.29 -2.10 -16.81
N GLY A 193 -8.47 -2.90 -17.51
CA GLY A 193 -8.36 -4.33 -17.23
C GLY A 193 -7.89 -4.60 -15.80
N PHE A 194 -6.89 -3.86 -15.33
CA PHE A 194 -6.46 -3.90 -13.93
C PHE A 194 -7.57 -3.51 -12.95
N THR A 195 -8.28 -2.42 -13.22
CA THR A 195 -9.36 -1.91 -12.37
C THR A 195 -10.51 -2.91 -12.27
N ILE A 196 -10.93 -3.49 -13.40
CA ILE A 196 -11.96 -4.53 -13.44
C ILE A 196 -11.54 -5.73 -12.60
N LEU A 197 -10.31 -6.22 -12.77
CA LEU A 197 -9.83 -7.40 -12.07
C LEU A 197 -9.63 -7.18 -10.56
N THR A 198 -9.28 -5.97 -10.15
CA THR A 198 -9.04 -5.63 -8.73
C THR A 198 -10.32 -5.19 -8.02
N LYS A 199 -11.07 -4.25 -8.59
CA LYS A 199 -12.30 -3.70 -8.00
C LYS A 199 -13.53 -4.57 -8.28
N GLY A 200 -13.52 -5.38 -9.34
CA GLY A 200 -14.65 -6.25 -9.71
C GLY A 200 -15.82 -5.47 -10.32
N SER A 201 -15.57 -4.25 -10.80
CA SER A 201 -16.56 -3.37 -11.39
C SER A 201 -16.04 -2.82 -12.70
N VAL A 202 -16.91 -2.82 -13.71
CA VAL A 202 -16.71 -2.07 -14.96
C VAL A 202 -17.09 -0.62 -14.66
N GLU A 203 -16.15 0.31 -14.75
CA GLU A 203 -16.49 1.73 -14.75
C GLU A 203 -17.38 2.01 -15.98
N GLU A 204 -18.54 2.66 -15.80
CA GLU A 204 -19.51 2.94 -16.87
C GLU A 204 -18.93 3.72 -18.06
N ARG A 205 -17.73 4.28 -17.91
CA ARG A 205 -17.00 5.03 -18.95
C ARG A 205 -16.14 4.16 -19.86
N ILE A 206 -16.13 2.83 -19.67
CA ILE A 206 -15.35 1.93 -20.51
C ILE A 206 -15.92 1.95 -21.94
N SER A 207 -15.01 2.00 -22.91
CA SER A 207 -15.24 2.27 -24.34
C SER A 207 -16.53 1.67 -24.92
N SER A 208 -17.12 2.37 -25.90
CA SER A 208 -18.24 1.89 -26.71
C SER A 208 -17.93 0.67 -27.60
N ASN A 209 -16.73 0.10 -27.53
CA ASN A 209 -16.35 -1.07 -28.31
C ASN A 209 -16.91 -2.36 -27.67
N THR A 210 -18.10 -2.73 -28.11
CA THR A 210 -18.83 -3.92 -27.65
C THR A 210 -18.04 -5.22 -27.81
N ASP A 211 -17.17 -5.34 -28.82
CA ASP A 211 -16.44 -6.58 -29.08
C ASP A 211 -15.33 -6.81 -28.06
N VAL A 212 -14.58 -5.77 -27.70
CA VAL A 212 -13.57 -5.84 -26.63
C VAL A 212 -14.24 -6.14 -25.29
N MET A 213 -15.40 -5.52 -25.03
CA MET A 213 -16.17 -5.78 -23.81
C MET A 213 -16.70 -7.22 -23.73
N ASN A 214 -17.14 -7.78 -24.86
CA ASN A 214 -17.52 -9.18 -24.94
C ASN A 214 -16.31 -10.10 -24.70
N GLY A 215 -15.15 -9.79 -25.29
CA GLY A 215 -13.90 -10.53 -25.04
C GLY A 215 -13.46 -10.49 -23.58
N ILE A 216 -13.54 -9.33 -22.93
CA ILE A 216 -13.28 -9.18 -21.49
C ILE A 216 -14.29 -9.99 -20.68
N SER A 217 -15.59 -9.90 -20.99
CA SER A 217 -16.64 -10.65 -20.28
C SER A 217 -16.46 -12.16 -20.38
N ASN A 218 -16.10 -12.66 -21.57
CA ASN A 218 -15.79 -14.07 -21.80
C ASN A 218 -14.58 -14.49 -20.97
N MET A 219 -13.49 -13.71 -20.99
CA MET A 219 -12.30 -13.98 -20.19
C MET A 219 -12.61 -14.00 -18.69
N LEU A 220 -13.43 -13.05 -18.19
CA LEU A 220 -13.84 -13.02 -16.79
C LEU A 220 -14.71 -14.23 -16.40
N SER A 221 -15.56 -14.68 -17.32
CA SER A 221 -16.37 -15.90 -17.15
C SER A 221 -15.48 -17.16 -17.10
N ASP A 222 -14.47 -17.23 -17.97
CA ASP A 222 -13.46 -18.30 -17.94
C ASP A 222 -12.65 -18.29 -16.64
N ILE A 223 -12.29 -17.09 -16.15
CA ILE A 223 -11.60 -16.90 -14.86
C ILE A 223 -12.46 -17.35 -13.68
N ALA A 224 -13.77 -17.06 -13.72
CA ALA A 224 -14.71 -17.51 -12.71
C ALA A 224 -14.98 -19.02 -12.76
N GLY A 225 -14.65 -19.68 -13.87
CA GLY A 225 -15.00 -21.08 -14.17
C GLY A 225 -14.18 -22.14 -13.44
N ASP A 226 -12.85 -22.06 -13.42
CA ASP A 226 -11.92 -22.92 -12.64
C ASP A 226 -10.48 -22.73 -13.15
N ILE A 227 -9.79 -21.63 -12.79
CA ILE A 227 -8.38 -21.46 -13.18
C ILE A 227 -7.45 -22.15 -12.19
N ASN A 228 -6.54 -22.98 -12.70
CA ASN A 228 -5.37 -23.43 -11.96
C ASN A 228 -4.30 -22.31 -11.98
N ILE A 229 -4.20 -21.53 -10.90
CA ILE A 229 -3.30 -20.36 -10.81
C ILE A 229 -1.82 -20.75 -10.94
N GLU A 230 -1.47 -22.02 -10.73
CA GLU A 230 -0.11 -22.54 -10.88
C GLU A 230 0.45 -22.33 -12.31
N ASP A 231 -0.41 -22.25 -13.33
CA ASP A 231 0.02 -22.00 -14.72
C ASP A 231 0.34 -20.52 -14.99
N TYR A 232 -0.16 -19.60 -14.16
CA TYR A 232 0.13 -18.17 -14.28
C TYR A 232 1.31 -17.80 -13.39
N SER A 233 2.54 -18.01 -13.89
CA SER A 233 3.74 -17.54 -13.20
C SER A 233 3.89 -16.01 -13.30
N PHE A 234 3.07 -15.27 -12.54
CA PHE A 234 3.18 -13.81 -12.40
C PHE A 234 4.56 -13.38 -11.92
N SER A 235 5.27 -14.27 -11.21
CA SER A 235 6.64 -14.04 -10.72
C SER A 235 7.67 -13.84 -11.84
N LYS A 236 7.39 -14.26 -13.08
CA LYS A 236 8.28 -14.07 -14.24
C LYS A 236 7.80 -13.02 -15.24
N SER A 237 6.53 -12.59 -15.18
CA SER A 237 5.98 -11.60 -16.12
C SER A 237 6.22 -10.17 -15.62
N ARG A 238 7.48 -9.72 -15.56
CA ARG A 238 7.80 -8.27 -15.45
C ARG A 238 7.32 -7.46 -16.67
N ILE A 239 6.73 -8.14 -17.66
CA ILE A 239 6.30 -7.66 -18.97
C ILE A 239 4.99 -6.82 -18.88
N SER A 240 4.18 -6.93 -17.82
CA SER A 240 2.85 -6.29 -17.83
C SER A 240 2.82 -4.78 -17.57
N PHE A 241 3.92 -4.14 -17.16
CA PHE A 241 3.90 -2.73 -16.73
C PHE A 241 5.15 -1.98 -17.24
N GLU A 242 5.53 -2.21 -18.50
CA GLU A 242 6.86 -1.86 -19.04
C GLU A 242 7.24 -0.39 -18.85
N ASN A 243 6.27 0.53 -18.94
CA ASN A 243 6.45 1.98 -18.94
C ASN A 243 6.55 2.64 -17.56
N MET A 244 6.85 1.85 -16.51
CA MET A 244 6.86 2.31 -15.11
C MET A 244 8.16 2.00 -14.38
N THR A 245 8.42 2.74 -13.29
CA THR A 245 9.50 2.40 -12.36
C THR A 245 9.25 1.06 -11.66
N ASP A 246 10.33 0.38 -11.25
CA ASP A 246 10.24 -0.89 -10.53
C ASP A 246 9.41 -0.79 -9.24
N TYR A 247 9.43 0.37 -8.58
CA TYR A 247 8.59 0.62 -7.41
C TYR A 247 7.10 0.53 -7.75
N THR A 248 6.66 1.27 -8.76
CA THR A 248 5.25 1.27 -9.20
C THR A 248 4.82 -0.09 -9.73
N LYS A 249 5.69 -0.81 -10.46
CA LYS A 249 5.45 -2.20 -10.90
C LYS A 249 5.17 -3.13 -9.71
N ASN A 250 6.03 -3.08 -8.69
CA ASN A 250 5.88 -3.91 -7.50
C ASN A 250 4.63 -3.54 -6.70
N LEU A 251 4.27 -2.25 -6.66
CA LEU A 251 3.06 -1.76 -5.99
C LEU A 251 1.81 -2.29 -6.69
N LEU A 252 1.70 -2.13 -8.01
CA LEU A 252 0.58 -2.64 -8.81
C LEU A 252 0.45 -4.16 -8.72
N LEU A 253 1.57 -4.89 -8.79
CA LEU A 253 1.56 -6.34 -8.62
C LEU A 253 1.05 -6.74 -7.23
N SER A 254 1.47 -6.03 -6.18
CA SER A 254 1.02 -6.30 -4.81
C SER A 254 -0.47 -6.00 -4.63
N VAL A 255 -0.98 -4.91 -5.23
CA VAL A 255 -2.41 -4.58 -5.27
C VAL A 255 -3.19 -5.66 -6.00
N PHE A 256 -2.73 -6.05 -7.18
CA PHE A 256 -3.36 -7.11 -7.96
C PHE A 256 -3.45 -8.42 -7.17
N MET A 257 -2.33 -8.88 -6.60
CA MET A 257 -2.29 -10.11 -5.82
C MET A 257 -3.13 -10.03 -4.54
N ALA A 258 -3.21 -8.86 -3.90
CA ALA A 258 -4.06 -8.64 -2.74
C ALA A 258 -5.55 -8.79 -3.10
N CYS A 259 -6.01 -8.02 -4.10
CA CYS A 259 -7.42 -7.90 -4.45
C CYS A 259 -7.94 -9.14 -5.22
N PHE A 260 -7.23 -9.55 -6.28
CA PHE A 260 -7.67 -10.62 -7.17
C PHE A 260 -7.65 -11.98 -6.45
N LEU A 261 -6.51 -12.35 -5.85
CA LEU A 261 -6.40 -13.62 -5.13
C LEU A 261 -7.20 -13.62 -3.83
N GLY A 262 -7.40 -12.45 -3.21
CA GLY A 262 -8.25 -12.32 -2.02
C GLY A 262 -9.69 -12.73 -2.32
N LYS A 263 -10.29 -12.15 -3.37
CA LYS A 263 -11.66 -12.47 -3.81
C LYS A 263 -11.80 -13.91 -4.29
N TRP A 264 -10.81 -14.41 -5.02
CA TRP A 264 -10.86 -15.75 -5.57
C TRP A 264 -10.67 -16.82 -4.49
N GLY A 265 -9.68 -16.64 -3.62
CA GLY A 265 -9.41 -17.53 -2.49
C GLY A 265 -10.59 -17.62 -1.51
N THR A 266 -11.31 -16.52 -1.27
CA THR A 266 -12.54 -16.59 -0.45
C THR A 266 -13.67 -17.35 -1.14
N THR A 267 -13.84 -17.18 -2.45
CA THR A 267 -14.88 -17.86 -3.23
C THR A 267 -14.62 -19.37 -3.29
N GLN A 268 -13.39 -19.78 -3.59
CA GLN A 268 -13.01 -21.21 -3.53
C GLN A 268 -13.15 -21.78 -2.12
N ALA A 269 -12.70 -21.06 -1.09
CA ALA A 269 -12.85 -21.50 0.30
C ALA A 269 -14.32 -21.69 0.69
N LYS A 270 -15.24 -20.82 0.24
CA LYS A 270 -16.68 -20.96 0.44
C LYS A 270 -17.25 -22.18 -0.30
N ASN A 271 -16.81 -22.43 -1.54
CA ASN A 271 -17.28 -23.58 -2.32
C ASN A 271 -16.77 -24.91 -1.76
N GLN A 272 -15.57 -24.92 -1.17
CA GLN A 272 -15.00 -26.06 -0.46
C GLN A 272 -15.48 -26.17 1.00
N SER A 273 -16.17 -25.17 1.56
CA SER A 273 -16.50 -25.12 2.99
C SER A 273 -17.50 -26.16 3.48
N LYS A 274 -18.15 -26.92 2.59
CA LYS A 274 -18.93 -28.10 3.00
C LYS A 274 -18.04 -29.19 3.63
N SER A 275 -16.74 -29.27 3.30
CA SER A 275 -15.77 -30.14 3.97
C SER A 275 -14.97 -29.42 5.08
N PHE A 276 -14.93 -28.08 5.07
CA PHE A 276 -14.11 -27.31 6.00
C PHE A 276 -14.65 -27.32 7.44
N THR A 277 -15.96 -27.43 7.64
CA THR A 277 -16.57 -27.57 8.97
C THR A 277 -16.15 -28.87 9.67
N GLU A 278 -15.90 -29.95 8.90
CA GLU A 278 -15.32 -31.21 9.41
C GLU A 278 -13.83 -31.04 9.78
N LEU A 279 -13.10 -30.17 9.05
CA LEU A 279 -11.69 -29.85 9.29
C LEU A 279 -11.47 -28.90 10.50
N VAL A 280 -12.39 -27.97 10.76
CA VAL A 280 -12.31 -27.06 11.91
C VAL A 280 -12.64 -27.79 13.22
N GLY A 281 -13.42 -28.89 13.17
CA GLY A 281 -13.60 -29.79 14.31
C GLY A 281 -12.30 -30.44 14.83
N LEU A 282 -11.23 -30.45 14.02
CA LEU A 282 -9.91 -31.00 14.37
C LEU A 282 -8.89 -29.94 14.82
N TRP A 283 -9.24 -28.65 14.79
CA TRP A 283 -8.33 -27.55 15.18
C TRP A 283 -8.14 -27.38 16.70
N SER A 284 -8.89 -28.10 17.53
CA SER A 284 -8.86 -28.00 18.99
C SER A 284 -7.78 -28.88 19.68
N GLY A 285 -6.95 -29.62 18.94
CA GLY A 285 -5.92 -30.45 19.57
C GLY A 285 -4.78 -30.92 18.66
N GLY A 286 -3.63 -30.24 18.74
CA GLY A 286 -2.32 -30.86 18.47
C GLY A 286 -1.59 -30.47 17.17
N SER A 287 -0.44 -29.80 17.33
CA SER A 287 0.67 -29.66 16.38
C SER A 287 0.37 -29.03 15.00
N THR A 288 0.42 -27.70 14.96
CA THR A 288 0.21 -26.81 13.80
C THR A 288 1.19 -27.03 12.63
N LYS A 289 2.35 -27.68 12.84
CA LYS A 289 3.43 -27.77 11.83
C LYS A 289 3.24 -28.81 10.72
N ARG A 290 2.32 -29.78 10.85
CA ARG A 290 2.08 -30.78 9.78
C ARG A 290 0.94 -30.46 8.82
N TYR A 291 0.02 -29.57 9.18
CA TYR A 291 -1.19 -29.33 8.40
C TYR A 291 -1.09 -28.21 7.36
N LEU A 292 -0.03 -27.40 7.37
CA LEU A 292 0.25 -26.41 6.32
C LEU A 292 0.70 -27.03 4.98
N ARG A 293 1.01 -28.34 4.95
CA ARG A 293 1.36 -29.05 3.70
C ARG A 293 0.17 -29.51 2.85
N VAL A 294 -1.06 -29.38 3.36
CA VAL A 294 -2.27 -29.92 2.67
C VAL A 294 -3.37 -28.86 2.59
N ILE A 295 -3.00 -27.59 2.42
CA ILE A 295 -3.98 -26.56 2.06
C ILE A 295 -3.82 -26.27 0.57
N PRO A 296 -4.85 -26.47 -0.27
CA PRO A 296 -4.86 -25.99 -1.66
C PRO A 296 -4.83 -24.45 -1.79
N ASN A 297 -4.64 -23.70 -0.69
CA ASN A 297 -4.84 -22.25 -0.59
C ASN A 297 -3.55 -21.43 -0.78
N ASN A 298 -2.77 -21.70 -1.83
CA ASN A 298 -1.69 -20.81 -2.23
C ASN A 298 -2.21 -19.38 -2.50
N ALA A 299 -3.44 -19.25 -3.02
CA ALA A 299 -4.06 -17.97 -3.34
C ALA A 299 -4.36 -17.11 -2.08
N LEU A 300 -5.01 -17.70 -1.06
CA LEU A 300 -5.36 -16.97 0.17
C LEU A 300 -4.10 -16.52 0.93
N TYR A 301 -3.10 -17.39 1.05
CA TYR A 301 -1.83 -17.04 1.69
C TYR A 301 -1.09 -15.95 0.90
N SER A 302 -1.05 -16.07 -0.44
CA SER A 302 -0.43 -15.06 -1.30
C SER A 302 -1.15 -13.70 -1.22
N SER A 303 -2.49 -13.69 -1.12
CA SER A 303 -3.26 -12.47 -0.88
C SER A 303 -2.91 -11.84 0.47
N ILE A 304 -2.93 -12.61 1.57
CA ILE A 304 -2.57 -12.13 2.92
C ILE A 304 -1.15 -11.55 2.93
N LYS A 305 -0.19 -12.25 2.32
CA LYS A 305 1.20 -11.79 2.21
C LYS A 305 1.31 -10.51 1.38
N SER A 306 0.56 -10.40 0.28
CA SER A 306 0.54 -9.22 -0.56
C SER A 306 -0.07 -8.01 0.15
N ILE A 307 -1.17 -8.20 0.87
CA ILE A 307 -1.78 -7.18 1.73
C ILE A 307 -0.76 -6.70 2.77
N TRP A 308 -0.08 -7.62 3.45
CA TRP A 308 0.96 -7.27 4.43
C TRP A 308 2.11 -6.47 3.81
N ASN A 309 2.53 -6.84 2.60
CA ASN A 309 3.55 -6.11 1.85
C ASN A 309 3.07 -4.70 1.50
N LEU A 310 1.81 -4.53 1.06
CA LEU A 310 1.20 -3.22 0.83
C LEU A 310 1.22 -2.35 2.09
N GLY A 311 0.82 -2.90 3.23
CA GLY A 311 0.93 -2.21 4.53
C GLY A 311 2.36 -1.83 4.90
N GLY A 312 3.34 -2.64 4.48
CA GLY A 312 4.77 -2.35 4.65
C GLY A 312 5.29 -1.22 3.75
N THR A 313 4.65 -0.98 2.60
CA THR A 313 5.01 0.16 1.73
C THR A 313 4.65 1.49 2.36
N ARG A 314 3.56 1.52 3.14
CA ARG A 314 2.91 2.73 3.68
C ARG A 314 2.55 3.78 2.63
N ASP A 315 2.37 3.36 1.39
CA ASP A 315 2.00 4.25 0.31
C ASP A 315 0.48 4.50 0.37
N SER A 316 0.05 5.75 0.53
CA SER A 316 -1.38 6.03 0.72
C SER A 316 -2.22 5.67 -0.51
N ARG A 317 -1.61 5.56 -1.71
CA ARG A 317 -2.33 5.24 -2.95
C ARG A 317 -2.99 3.87 -2.92
N VAL A 318 -2.49 2.93 -2.12
CA VAL A 318 -3.06 1.59 -2.07
C VAL A 318 -4.37 1.53 -1.27
N LEU A 319 -4.70 2.60 -0.54
CA LEU A 319 -5.87 2.64 0.33
C LEU A 319 -7.19 2.52 -0.43
N GLU A 320 -7.27 3.04 -1.65
CA GLU A 320 -8.47 2.88 -2.50
C GLU A 320 -8.79 1.41 -2.80
N TYR A 321 -7.79 0.53 -2.75
CA TYR A 321 -7.93 -0.92 -2.96
C TYR A 321 -8.13 -1.68 -1.65
N LEU A 322 -7.48 -1.24 -0.58
CA LEU A 322 -7.56 -1.86 0.73
C LEU A 322 -8.88 -1.53 1.47
N HIS A 323 -9.39 -0.31 1.35
CA HIS A 323 -10.62 0.11 2.04
C HIS A 323 -11.83 -0.76 1.67
N PRO A 324 -12.17 -1.01 0.38
CA PRO A 324 -13.30 -1.86 0.02
C PRO A 324 -13.18 -3.29 0.59
N MET A 325 -11.95 -3.83 0.69
CA MET A 325 -11.70 -5.17 1.21
C MET A 325 -11.99 -5.32 2.71
N LEU A 326 -12.09 -4.22 3.47
CA LEU A 326 -12.51 -4.24 4.88
C LEU A 326 -14.03 -4.32 5.07
N VAL A 327 -14.79 -3.77 4.12
CA VAL A 327 -16.25 -3.61 4.27
C VAL A 327 -17.01 -4.85 3.80
N GLY A 328 -16.45 -5.60 2.84
CA GLY A 328 -17.06 -6.78 2.25
C GLY A 328 -16.91 -8.08 3.06
N ASP A 329 -17.51 -9.16 2.55
CA ASP A 329 -17.47 -10.53 3.10
C ASP A 329 -16.12 -11.23 2.88
N SER A 330 -15.05 -10.57 3.30
CA SER A 330 -13.68 -11.09 3.26
C SER A 330 -13.48 -12.17 4.31
N HIS A 331 -12.61 -13.15 4.01
CA HIS A 331 -12.15 -14.13 4.98
C HIS A 331 -11.46 -13.42 6.15
N LEU A 332 -11.64 -13.92 7.38
CA LEU A 332 -11.15 -13.27 8.60
C LEU A 332 -9.64 -12.96 8.55
N GLY A 333 -8.84 -13.86 8.00
CA GLY A 333 -7.40 -13.66 7.82
C GLY A 333 -7.05 -12.50 6.87
N VAL A 334 -7.81 -12.34 5.78
CA VAL A 334 -7.66 -11.23 4.82
C VAL A 334 -8.07 -9.93 5.47
N MET A 335 -9.22 -9.90 6.15
CA MET A 335 -9.71 -8.72 6.89
C MET A 335 -8.69 -8.25 7.94
N ARG A 336 -8.12 -9.18 8.73
CA ARG A 336 -7.10 -8.86 9.74
C ARG A 336 -5.82 -8.32 9.11
N ALA A 337 -5.30 -8.99 8.08
CA ALA A 337 -4.11 -8.51 7.37
C ALA A 337 -4.34 -7.11 6.80
N ASN A 338 -5.54 -6.88 6.27
CA ASN A 338 -5.94 -5.61 5.69
C ASN A 338 -6.05 -4.49 6.74
N LEU A 339 -6.70 -4.75 7.87
CA LEU A 339 -6.80 -3.79 8.98
C LEU A 339 -5.42 -3.39 9.50
N ILE A 340 -4.53 -4.37 9.72
CA ILE A 340 -3.14 -4.11 10.14
C ILE A 340 -2.40 -3.28 9.08
N SER A 341 -2.62 -3.58 7.80
CA SER A 341 -1.94 -2.89 6.70
C SER A 341 -2.38 -1.43 6.58
N ILE A 342 -3.68 -1.17 6.71
CA ILE A 342 -4.24 0.18 6.75
C ILE A 342 -3.72 0.95 7.96
N LEU A 343 -3.67 0.34 9.15
CA LEU A 343 -3.08 0.94 10.34
C LEU A 343 -1.59 1.26 10.15
N ARG A 344 -0.84 0.44 9.41
CA ARG A 344 0.58 0.69 9.10
C ARG A 344 0.77 1.82 8.10
N ILE A 345 -0.11 1.94 7.12
CA ILE A 345 -0.13 3.09 6.20
C ILE A 345 -0.42 4.36 7.01
N GLY A 346 -1.36 4.28 7.96
CA GLY A 346 -1.56 5.31 8.97
C GLY A 346 -2.10 6.64 8.42
N HIS A 347 -2.71 6.64 7.23
CA HIS A 347 -3.27 7.82 6.57
C HIS A 347 -4.62 8.22 7.17
N GLU A 348 -4.87 9.53 7.32
CA GLU A 348 -6.07 10.08 7.96
C GLU A 348 -7.39 9.63 7.32
N SER A 349 -7.41 9.47 5.99
CA SER A 349 -8.59 8.99 5.25
C SER A 349 -9.07 7.61 5.70
N SER A 350 -8.23 6.86 6.42
CA SER A 350 -8.57 5.53 6.95
C SER A 350 -9.27 5.57 8.30
N ARG A 351 -9.33 6.71 8.98
CA ARG A 351 -9.87 6.80 10.35
C ARG A 351 -11.33 6.34 10.43
N GLY A 352 -12.20 6.92 9.60
CA GLY A 352 -13.63 6.61 9.63
C GLY A 352 -13.94 5.13 9.29
N ILE A 353 -13.20 4.53 8.36
CA ILE A 353 -13.38 3.11 8.02
C ILE A 353 -12.88 2.19 9.13
N ILE A 354 -11.77 2.51 9.79
CA ILE A 354 -11.28 1.76 10.95
C ILE A 354 -12.31 1.81 12.09
N GLU A 355 -12.81 2.99 12.43
CA GLU A 355 -13.83 3.19 13.48
C GLU A 355 -15.13 2.44 13.16
N SER A 356 -15.53 2.41 11.89
CA SER A 356 -16.71 1.64 11.43
C SER A 356 -16.53 0.13 11.59
N VAL A 357 -15.37 -0.41 11.15
CA VAL A 357 -15.04 -1.84 11.27
C VAL A 357 -14.91 -2.25 12.72
N ALA A 358 -14.24 -1.43 13.52
CA ALA A 358 -14.12 -1.56 14.97
C ALA A 358 -15.48 -1.78 15.64
N LYS A 359 -16.42 -0.86 15.38
CA LYS A 359 -17.78 -0.89 15.91
C LYS A 359 -18.55 -2.12 15.42
N ARG A 360 -18.48 -2.43 14.13
CA ARG A 360 -19.19 -3.57 13.51
C ARG A 360 -18.79 -4.91 14.13
N HIS A 361 -17.48 -5.11 14.33
CA HIS A 361 -16.96 -6.39 14.80
C HIS A 361 -16.89 -6.50 16.33
N ARG A 362 -17.41 -5.49 17.06
CA ARG A 362 -17.29 -5.39 18.53
C ARG A 362 -15.85 -5.67 18.98
N LEU A 363 -14.88 -5.25 18.18
CA LEU A 363 -13.51 -5.21 18.62
C LEU A 363 -13.58 -4.26 19.81
N GLY A 364 -13.25 -4.74 21.01
CA GLY A 364 -13.32 -3.95 22.23
C GLY A 364 -12.31 -2.82 22.13
N PHE A 365 -12.68 -1.73 21.46
CA PHE A 365 -12.06 -0.44 21.63
C PHE A 365 -12.54 -0.01 23.01
N LEU A 366 -11.72 -0.29 24.03
CA LEU A 366 -11.52 0.70 25.08
C LEU A 366 -11.39 2.04 24.34
N GLU A 367 -12.11 3.05 24.81
CA GLU A 367 -12.18 4.40 24.23
C GLU A 367 -10.88 4.79 23.50
N PRO A 368 -10.93 5.60 22.42
CA PRO A 368 -9.73 6.13 21.79
C PRO A 368 -9.02 7.06 22.79
N ALA A 369 -8.39 6.48 23.80
CA ALA A 369 -7.42 7.13 24.64
C ALA A 369 -6.34 7.58 23.67
N ALA A 370 -5.97 8.85 23.77
CA ALA A 370 -4.93 9.48 22.98
C ALA A 370 -3.61 8.65 22.94
N ASP A 371 -3.46 7.67 23.84
CA ASP A 371 -2.35 6.72 23.97
C ASP A 371 -2.37 5.51 23.02
N PHE A 372 -3.43 5.27 22.24
CA PHE A 372 -3.52 4.11 21.31
C PHE A 372 -2.42 4.09 20.24
N PHE A 373 -1.84 5.26 19.93
CA PHE A 373 -1.00 5.49 18.75
C PHE A 373 0.43 5.92 19.08
N THR A 374 0.77 6.08 20.37
CA THR A 374 2.13 6.39 20.83
C THR A 374 3.00 5.13 20.94
N THR A 375 2.40 3.93 21.08
CA THR A 375 3.11 2.65 21.00
C THR A 375 2.24 1.53 20.40
N PRO A 376 2.43 1.15 19.12
CA PRO A 376 1.79 -0.03 18.53
C PRO A 376 2.04 -1.33 19.31
N VAL A 377 3.06 -1.35 20.17
CA VAL A 377 3.35 -2.42 21.13
C VAL A 377 2.17 -2.68 22.09
N GLU A 378 1.47 -1.65 22.58
CA GLU A 378 0.31 -1.80 23.48
C GLU A 378 -0.92 -2.36 22.75
N PHE A 379 -1.18 -1.92 21.50
CA PHE A 379 -2.21 -2.51 20.63
C PHE A 379 -1.92 -4.00 20.37
N TYR A 380 -0.68 -4.36 20.01
CA TYR A 380 -0.29 -5.76 19.84
C TYR A 380 -0.41 -6.56 21.13
N LYS A 381 -0.14 -5.97 22.31
CA LYS A 381 -0.31 -6.64 23.63
C LYS A 381 -1.77 -6.82 24.01
N GLY A 382 -2.63 -5.82 23.84
CA GLY A 382 -4.07 -5.91 24.11
C GLY A 382 -4.77 -6.92 23.19
N TRP A 383 -4.40 -6.91 21.91
CA TRP A 383 -4.93 -7.84 20.91
C TRP A 383 -4.36 -9.26 21.06
N ALA A 384 -3.10 -9.42 21.51
CA ALA A 384 -2.51 -10.71 21.87
C ALA A 384 -3.11 -11.31 23.17
N ARG A 385 -3.50 -10.47 24.14
CA ARG A 385 -4.23 -10.91 25.34
C ARG A 385 -5.64 -11.43 25.03
N GLY A 386 -6.20 -11.08 23.87
CA GLY A 386 -7.40 -11.71 23.29
C GLY A 386 -7.20 -13.15 22.78
N GLY A 387 -6.02 -13.75 22.98
CA GLY A 387 -5.81 -15.19 22.88
C GLY A 387 -5.50 -15.76 21.50
N MET A 388 -5.21 -14.95 20.47
CA MET A 388 -5.20 -15.46 19.08
C MET A 388 -4.00 -15.07 18.20
N ILE A 389 -2.94 -14.47 18.74
CA ILE A 389 -1.78 -14.00 17.95
C ILE A 389 -0.52 -14.89 18.08
N SER A 390 -0.38 -15.68 19.15
CA SER A 390 0.82 -16.51 19.34
C SER A 390 1.01 -17.59 18.26
N SER A 391 -0.03 -17.96 17.52
CA SER A 391 0.02 -18.99 16.47
C SER A 391 0.35 -18.48 15.07
N PHE A 392 0.34 -17.17 14.80
CA PHE A 392 0.53 -16.61 13.46
C PHE A 392 1.91 -15.98 13.20
N LEU A 393 2.72 -15.79 14.25
CA LEU A 393 4.04 -15.14 14.15
C LEU A 393 5.23 -16.11 14.29
N SER A 394 5.00 -17.42 14.36
CA SER A 394 6.05 -18.40 14.10
C SER A 394 6.00 -18.81 12.63
N PRO A 395 7.13 -18.81 11.89
CA PRO A 395 7.18 -19.32 10.52
C PRO A 395 6.77 -20.80 10.41
#